data_AF-A0A843HNH6-F1
#
_entry.id   AF-A0A843HNH6-F1
#
_cell.length_a   1.000
_cell.length_b   1.000
_cell.length_c   1.000
_cell.angle_alpha   90.00
_cell.angle_beta   90.00
_cell.angle_gamma   90.00
#
_symmetry.space_group_name_H-M   'P 1'
#
loop_
_entity.id
_entity.type
_entity.pdbx_description
1 polymer ?
#
loop_
_entity_poly.entity_id
_entity_poly.type
_entity_poly.pdbx_seq_one_letter_code
_entity_poly.pdbx_strand_id
1 'polypeptide(L)'
;MSKEEWENGESTRSGLLWEVERIFKELPDNELPQVLLMENVPQVHSDQNERDFNAWLDYLKSRGYFSFWEDLNAKDYGIPQNRDRCFCVSILAEEYTDFIFPKPIKLEKVMRDFLEDEVDEKYYLKSPKAKELIDKLVADGTLLQEGGGYLNYKKIEQTGTEIAKTLCARDYKGYGTGWDTMNGVLQKKKTN
;
A
#
# COMPACT_ATOMS: atom_id res chain seq x y z
N MET A 1 11.42 3.48 -12.98
CA MET A 1 12.59 3.17 -13.80
C MET A 1 12.05 2.51 -15.04
N SER A 2 12.22 3.18 -16.15
CA SER A 2 11.79 2.71 -17.45
C SER A 2 12.61 1.51 -17.90
N LYS A 3 12.13 0.84 -18.94
CA LYS A 3 12.88 -0.24 -19.57
C LYS A 3 14.22 0.24 -20.14
N GLU A 4 14.22 1.41 -20.78
CA GLU A 4 15.39 2.01 -21.41
C GLU A 4 16.51 2.33 -20.38
N GLU A 5 16.14 2.89 -19.23
CA GLU A 5 17.08 3.13 -18.12
C GLU A 5 17.70 1.82 -17.62
N TRP A 6 16.89 0.77 -17.45
CA TRP A 6 17.37 -0.55 -17.00
C TRP A 6 18.31 -1.21 -18.02
N GLU A 7 17.97 -1.17 -19.31
CA GLU A 7 18.81 -1.70 -20.40
C GLU A 7 20.16 -0.97 -20.49
N ASN A 8 20.20 0.31 -20.13
CA ASN A 8 21.43 1.12 -20.05
C ASN A 8 22.26 0.86 -18.78
N GLY A 9 21.87 -0.12 -17.96
CA GLY A 9 22.60 -0.54 -16.76
C GLY A 9 22.28 0.26 -15.50
N GLU A 10 21.23 1.08 -15.51
CA GLU A 10 20.74 1.73 -14.30
C GLU A 10 20.02 0.73 -13.40
N SER A 11 20.22 0.84 -12.09
CA SER A 11 19.61 -0.04 -11.11
C SER A 11 18.79 0.74 -10.09
N THR A 12 17.49 0.47 -10.08
CA THR A 12 16.59 0.82 -8.99
C THR A 12 15.84 -0.42 -8.54
N ARG A 13 15.33 -0.40 -7.30
CA ARG A 13 14.49 -1.50 -6.77
C ARG A 13 13.22 -1.73 -7.62
N SER A 14 12.76 -0.74 -8.37
CA SER A 14 11.61 -0.86 -9.26
C SER A 14 11.92 -1.57 -10.59
N GLY A 15 13.20 -1.84 -10.89
CA GLY A 15 13.62 -2.56 -12.10
C GLY A 15 13.37 -4.04 -12.10
N LEU A 16 12.95 -4.59 -10.96
CA LEU A 16 12.71 -6.02 -10.82
C LEU A 16 11.65 -6.55 -11.80
N LEU A 17 10.78 -5.70 -12.33
CA LEU A 17 9.86 -6.08 -13.41
C LEU A 17 10.61 -6.59 -14.64
N TRP A 18 11.71 -5.94 -15.02
CA TRP A 18 12.52 -6.31 -16.18
C TRP A 18 13.37 -7.56 -15.91
N GLU A 19 13.70 -7.84 -14.65
CA GLU A 19 14.26 -9.14 -14.26
C GLU A 19 13.26 -10.27 -14.44
N VAL A 20 11.96 -10.03 -14.17
CA VAL A 20 10.91 -11.01 -14.49
C VAL A 20 10.84 -11.22 -16.01
N GLU A 21 10.91 -10.15 -16.81
CA GLU A 21 11.00 -10.27 -18.28
C GLU A 21 12.23 -11.08 -18.73
N ARG A 22 13.39 -10.88 -18.10
CA ARG A 22 14.60 -11.66 -18.38
C ARG A 22 14.41 -13.14 -18.07
N ILE A 23 13.82 -13.48 -16.92
CA ILE A 23 13.50 -14.87 -16.56
C ILE A 23 12.61 -15.50 -17.62
N PHE A 24 11.57 -14.80 -18.09
CA PHE A 24 10.68 -15.31 -19.14
C PHE A 24 11.38 -15.57 -20.48
N LYS A 25 12.42 -14.79 -20.81
CA LYS A 25 13.24 -14.99 -22.02
C LYS A 25 14.17 -16.19 -21.89
N GLU A 26 14.58 -16.54 -20.68
CA GLU A 26 15.45 -17.68 -20.39
C GLU A 26 14.67 -19.00 -20.22
N LEU A 27 13.38 -18.91 -19.87
CA LEU A 27 12.51 -20.07 -19.72
C LEU A 27 12.11 -20.69 -21.08
N PRO A 28 12.15 -22.03 -21.20
CA PRO A 28 11.52 -22.73 -22.32
C PRO A 28 10.01 -22.43 -22.41
N ASP A 29 9.47 -22.37 -23.63
CA ASP A 29 8.04 -22.08 -23.85
C ASP A 29 7.11 -23.08 -23.15
N ASN A 30 7.54 -24.33 -22.99
CA ASN A 30 6.79 -25.39 -22.31
C ASN A 30 6.91 -25.35 -20.77
N GLU A 31 7.61 -24.36 -20.21
CA GLU A 31 7.78 -24.16 -18.77
C GLU A 31 7.22 -22.82 -18.29
N LEU A 32 6.50 -22.10 -19.16
CA LEU A 32 5.83 -20.85 -18.80
C LEU A 32 4.78 -21.10 -17.69
N PRO A 33 4.72 -20.25 -16.64
CA PRO A 33 3.71 -20.38 -15.60
C PRO A 33 2.28 -20.26 -16.14
N GLN A 34 1.35 -21.06 -15.60
CA GLN A 34 -0.05 -20.97 -16.06
C GLN A 34 -0.73 -19.65 -15.65
N VAL A 35 -0.35 -19.11 -14.50
CA VAL A 35 -0.93 -17.87 -13.94
C VAL A 35 0.18 -17.02 -13.34
N LEU A 36 0.10 -15.71 -13.59
CA LEU A 36 0.93 -14.69 -12.97
C LEU A 36 0.04 -13.73 -12.19
N LEU A 37 0.52 -13.33 -11.03
CA LEU A 37 -0.08 -12.28 -10.22
C LEU A 37 0.99 -11.23 -9.91
N MET A 38 0.85 -10.06 -10.52
CA MET A 38 1.64 -8.88 -10.19
C MET A 38 0.85 -8.01 -9.19
N GLU A 39 1.52 -7.53 -8.15
CA GLU A 39 1.02 -6.46 -7.27
C GLU A 39 1.98 -5.27 -7.37
N ASN A 40 1.43 -4.07 -7.48
CA ASN A 40 2.20 -2.84 -7.39
C ASN A 40 1.33 -1.69 -6.87
N VAL A 41 1.97 -0.55 -6.57
CA VAL A 41 1.24 0.69 -6.30
C VAL A 41 0.51 1.16 -7.57
N PRO A 42 -0.66 1.83 -7.47
CA PRO A 42 -1.42 2.29 -8.64
C PRO A 42 -0.63 3.16 -9.62
N GLN A 43 0.40 3.86 -9.14
CA GLN A 43 1.28 4.66 -10.00
C GLN A 43 1.99 3.85 -11.09
N VAL A 44 2.00 2.51 -11.02
CA VAL A 44 2.51 1.65 -12.09
C VAL A 44 1.85 1.93 -13.44
N HIS A 45 0.57 2.32 -13.46
CA HIS A 45 -0.18 2.62 -14.68
C HIS A 45 -0.51 4.11 -14.87
N SER A 46 0.06 5.00 -14.03
CA SER A 46 -0.06 6.46 -14.23
C SER A 46 0.49 6.92 -15.58
N ASP A 47 0.08 8.10 -16.07
CA ASP A 47 0.53 8.71 -17.33
C ASP A 47 2.06 8.68 -17.52
N GLN A 48 2.82 8.84 -16.43
CA GLN A 48 4.29 8.83 -16.49
C GLN A 48 4.87 7.43 -16.76
N ASN A 49 4.16 6.37 -16.38
CA ASN A 49 4.59 4.96 -16.45
C ASN A 49 3.74 4.12 -17.42
N GLU A 50 2.67 4.69 -18.01
CA GLU A 50 1.71 3.98 -18.86
C GLU A 50 2.40 3.27 -20.02
N ARG A 51 3.45 3.88 -20.59
CA ARG A 51 4.22 3.34 -21.70
C ARG A 51 4.89 2.02 -21.31
N ASP A 52 5.57 1.99 -20.16
CA ASP A 52 6.26 0.80 -19.67
C ASP A 52 5.26 -0.27 -19.22
N PHE A 53 4.15 0.13 -18.58
CA PHE A 53 3.10 -0.79 -18.17
C PHE A 53 2.45 -1.48 -19.38
N ASN A 54 2.10 -0.73 -20.43
CA ASN A 54 1.56 -1.29 -21.66
C ASN A 54 2.59 -2.16 -22.38
N ALA A 55 3.86 -1.77 -22.42
CA ALA A 55 4.92 -2.61 -23.00
C ALA A 55 5.06 -3.96 -22.27
N TRP A 56 4.87 -3.99 -20.95
CA TRP A 56 4.83 -5.22 -20.16
C TRP A 56 3.60 -6.09 -20.51
N LEU A 57 2.41 -5.50 -20.63
CA LEU A 57 1.21 -6.23 -21.03
C LEU A 57 1.32 -6.80 -22.46
N ASP A 58 1.86 -6.01 -23.39
CA ASP A 58 2.11 -6.44 -24.77
C ASP A 58 3.14 -7.56 -24.83
N TYR A 59 4.18 -7.49 -23.99
CA TYR A 59 5.15 -8.57 -23.84
C TYR A 59 4.46 -9.86 -23.38
N LEU A 60 3.68 -9.82 -22.29
CA LEU A 60 2.95 -10.99 -21.80
C LEU A 60 1.98 -11.56 -22.86
N LYS A 61 1.28 -10.69 -23.59
CA LYS A 61 0.43 -11.07 -24.71
C LYS A 61 1.21 -11.79 -25.81
N SER A 62 2.41 -11.33 -26.14
CA SER A 62 3.28 -12.00 -27.12
C SER A 62 3.74 -13.41 -26.68
N ARG A 63 3.66 -13.70 -25.37
CA ARG A 63 3.98 -14.99 -24.77
C ARG A 63 2.74 -15.86 -24.53
N GLY A 64 1.56 -15.46 -25.03
CA GLY A 64 0.32 -16.24 -24.94
C GLY A 64 -0.54 -15.97 -23.72
N TYR A 65 -0.27 -14.90 -22.96
CA TYR A 65 -1.07 -14.55 -21.79
C TYR A 65 -2.21 -13.59 -22.12
N PHE A 66 -3.34 -13.78 -21.45
CA PHE A 66 -4.40 -12.79 -21.31
C PHE A 66 -4.26 -12.10 -19.96
N SER A 67 -4.07 -10.78 -19.96
CA SER A 67 -3.82 -9.98 -18.75
C SER A 67 -5.01 -9.10 -18.39
N PHE A 68 -5.37 -9.08 -17.12
CA PHE A 68 -6.46 -8.32 -16.52
C PHE A 68 -5.91 -7.55 -15.33
N TRP A 69 -6.24 -6.27 -15.21
CA TRP A 69 -5.77 -5.48 -14.08
C TRP A 69 -6.85 -4.57 -13.52
N GLU A 70 -6.79 -4.35 -12.21
CA GLU A 70 -7.70 -3.47 -11.48
C GLU A 70 -7.00 -2.90 -10.23
N ASP A 71 -7.33 -1.67 -9.87
CA ASP A 71 -6.93 -1.08 -8.59
C ASP A 71 -7.92 -1.48 -7.49
N LEU A 72 -7.44 -2.26 -6.52
CA LEU A 72 -8.24 -2.72 -5.41
C LEU A 72 -7.80 -2.06 -4.10
N ASN A 73 -8.74 -1.57 -3.31
CA ASN A 73 -8.49 -0.99 -1.99
C ASN A 73 -8.85 -1.98 -0.88
N ALA A 74 -7.93 -2.24 0.05
CA ALA A 74 -8.17 -3.18 1.15
C ALA A 74 -9.44 -2.85 1.99
N LYS A 75 -9.85 -1.57 2.10
CA LYS A 75 -11.09 -1.16 2.79
C LYS A 75 -12.37 -1.68 2.15
N ASP A 76 -12.33 -1.94 0.85
CA ASP A 76 -13.44 -2.50 0.09
C ASP A 76 -13.46 -4.04 0.16
N TYR A 77 -12.48 -4.62 0.87
CA TYR A 77 -12.31 -6.07 1.04
C TYR A 77 -12.20 -6.48 2.52
N GLY A 78 -12.90 -5.77 3.41
CA GLY A 78 -13.10 -6.16 4.81
C GLY A 78 -11.95 -5.81 5.77
N ILE A 79 -10.92 -5.09 5.30
CA ILE A 79 -9.78 -4.66 6.11
C ILE A 79 -9.85 -3.15 6.30
N PRO A 80 -9.93 -2.59 7.52
CA PRO A 80 -10.05 -1.15 7.74
C PRO A 80 -8.71 -0.42 7.50
N GLN A 81 -8.19 -0.51 6.28
CA GLN A 81 -6.97 0.14 5.83
C GLN A 81 -7.17 0.70 4.41
N ASN A 82 -6.91 1.99 4.24
CA ASN A 82 -6.79 2.62 2.93
C ASN A 82 -5.46 2.21 2.29
N ARG A 83 -5.51 1.16 1.49
CA ARG A 83 -4.36 0.60 0.76
C ARG A 83 -4.80 0.21 -0.64
N ASP A 84 -4.63 1.14 -1.58
CA ASP A 84 -4.84 0.90 -3.00
C ASP A 84 -3.65 0.17 -3.61
N ARG A 85 -3.92 -0.88 -4.39
CA ARG A 85 -2.92 -1.62 -5.15
C ARG A 85 -3.46 -2.01 -6.51
N CYS A 86 -2.63 -1.83 -7.53
CA CYS A 86 -2.88 -2.41 -8.84
C CYS A 86 -2.50 -3.89 -8.77
N PHE A 87 -3.48 -4.75 -9.08
CA PHE A 87 -3.25 -6.16 -9.31
C PHE A 87 -3.34 -6.44 -10.80
N CYS A 88 -2.39 -7.19 -11.36
CA CYS A 88 -2.47 -7.69 -12.73
C CYS A 88 -2.41 -9.22 -12.71
N VAL A 89 -3.50 -9.85 -13.12
CA VAL A 89 -3.65 -11.30 -13.28
C VAL A 89 -3.44 -11.64 -14.74
N SER A 90 -2.46 -12.48 -15.04
CA SER A 90 -2.18 -12.93 -16.40
C SER A 90 -2.31 -14.44 -16.50
N ILE A 91 -3.12 -14.93 -17.44
CA ILE A 91 -3.45 -16.35 -17.59
C ILE A 91 -2.95 -16.83 -18.95
N LEU A 92 -2.11 -17.86 -18.95
CA LEU A 92 -1.62 -18.52 -20.17
C LEU A 92 -2.75 -19.39 -20.75
N ALA A 93 -3.20 -19.09 -21.96
CA ALA A 93 -4.27 -19.84 -22.62
C ALA A 93 -4.15 -19.78 -24.16
N GLU A 94 -4.56 -20.85 -24.83
CA GLU A 94 -4.60 -20.90 -26.31
C GLU A 94 -5.77 -20.10 -26.88
N GLU A 95 -6.89 -20.09 -26.16
CA GLU A 95 -8.10 -19.34 -26.49
C GLU A 95 -8.35 -18.24 -25.46
N TYR A 96 -9.16 -17.25 -25.85
CA TYR A 96 -9.55 -16.17 -24.95
C TYR A 96 -10.18 -16.72 -23.67
N THR A 97 -9.62 -16.31 -22.53
CA THR A 97 -10.19 -16.53 -21.21
C THR A 97 -10.73 -15.22 -20.66
N ASP A 98 -11.72 -15.31 -19.77
CA ASP A 98 -12.19 -14.16 -19.00
C ASP A 98 -11.70 -14.28 -17.55
N PHE A 99 -11.53 -13.15 -16.88
CA PHE A 99 -11.22 -13.07 -15.46
C PHE A 99 -11.92 -11.86 -14.85
N ILE A 100 -12.65 -12.11 -13.76
CA ILE A 100 -13.40 -11.09 -13.05
C ILE A 100 -12.80 -10.96 -11.65
N PHE A 101 -12.37 -9.75 -11.30
CA PHE A 101 -11.88 -9.45 -9.97
C PHE A 101 -13.00 -9.63 -8.91
N PRO A 102 -12.64 -9.98 -7.66
CA PRO A 102 -13.63 -10.18 -6.61
C PRO A 102 -14.44 -8.90 -6.39
N LYS A 103 -15.76 -9.04 -6.23
CA LYS A 103 -16.61 -7.92 -5.87
C LYS A 103 -16.27 -7.41 -4.46
N PRO A 104 -16.37 -6.09 -4.21
CA PRO A 104 -16.22 -5.53 -2.88
C PRO A 104 -17.10 -6.24 -1.84
N ILE A 105 -16.56 -6.40 -0.63
CA ILE A 105 -17.31 -6.87 0.54
C ILE A 105 -17.44 -5.74 1.55
N LYS A 106 -18.55 -5.74 2.29
CA LYS A 106 -18.81 -4.72 3.29
C LYS A 106 -17.74 -4.75 4.38
N LEU A 107 -17.21 -3.57 4.72
CA LEU A 107 -16.36 -3.40 5.90
C LEU A 107 -17.21 -3.51 7.18
N GLU A 108 -17.00 -4.58 7.95
CA GLU A 108 -17.71 -4.83 9.21
C GLU A 108 -16.91 -4.43 10.46
N LYS A 109 -15.58 -4.36 10.32
CA LYS A 109 -14.65 -4.02 11.41
C LYS A 109 -14.01 -2.67 11.15
N VAL A 110 -13.71 -1.95 12.22
CA VAL A 110 -12.96 -0.69 12.19
C VAL A 110 -11.56 -0.92 12.76
N MET A 111 -10.64 0.02 12.51
CA MET A 111 -9.26 -0.06 12.98
C MET A 111 -9.18 -0.28 14.50
N ARG A 112 -10.11 0.29 15.28
CA ARG A 112 -10.19 0.11 16.73
C ARG A 112 -10.34 -1.37 17.13
N ASP A 113 -11.04 -2.17 16.33
CA ASP A 113 -11.25 -3.60 16.60
C ASP A 113 -9.97 -4.44 16.46
N PHE A 114 -8.91 -3.86 15.89
CA PHE A 114 -7.59 -4.50 15.72
C PHE A 114 -6.55 -3.96 16.71
N LEU A 115 -6.90 -3.04 17.60
CA LEU A 115 -5.97 -2.49 18.59
C LEU A 115 -5.84 -3.43 19.79
N GLU A 116 -4.61 -3.56 20.28
CA GLU A 116 -4.33 -4.24 21.55
C GLU A 116 -4.61 -3.29 22.73
N ASP A 117 -5.23 -3.80 23.79
CA ASP A 117 -5.53 -3.03 25.00
C ASP A 117 -4.25 -2.62 25.77
N GLU A 118 -3.24 -3.49 25.76
CA GLU A 118 -1.96 -3.29 26.43
C GLU A 118 -0.82 -3.57 25.46
N VAL A 119 0.06 -2.57 25.26
CA VAL A 119 1.24 -2.69 24.40
C VAL A 119 2.52 -2.32 25.15
N ASP A 120 3.63 -2.91 24.74
CA ASP A 120 4.97 -2.62 25.29
C ASP A 120 5.32 -1.11 25.17
N GLU A 121 5.97 -0.59 26.20
CA GLU A 121 6.52 0.77 26.31
C GLU A 121 7.35 1.22 25.09
N LYS A 122 7.95 0.29 24.34
CA LYS A 122 8.70 0.58 23.10
C LYS A 122 7.83 1.09 21.95
N TYR A 123 6.53 0.80 21.96
CA TYR A 123 5.59 1.27 20.93
C TYR A 123 5.11 2.70 21.17
N TYR A 124 5.35 3.25 22.36
CA TYR A 124 5.04 4.65 22.68
C TYR A 124 6.13 5.57 22.16
N LEU A 125 5.72 6.65 21.49
CA LEU A 125 6.65 7.64 20.96
C LEU A 125 7.16 8.58 22.06
N LYS A 126 8.31 8.23 22.64
CA LYS A 126 9.00 9.00 23.70
C LYS A 126 9.90 10.08 23.14
N SER A 127 9.33 11.08 22.46
CA SER A 127 10.09 12.23 21.94
C SER A 127 9.56 13.56 22.49
N PRO A 128 10.43 14.58 22.70
CA PRO A 128 9.99 15.92 23.09
C PRO A 128 8.94 16.50 22.14
N LYS A 129 9.07 16.23 20.84
CA LYS A 129 8.11 16.64 19.80
C LYS A 129 6.75 15.95 19.94
N ALA A 130 6.74 14.66 20.29
CA ALA A 130 5.50 13.95 20.54
C ALA A 130 4.78 14.51 21.79
N LYS A 131 5.54 14.87 22.83
CA LYS A 131 4.99 15.53 24.02
C LYS A 131 4.39 16.90 23.69
N GLU A 132 5.12 17.74 22.96
CA GLU A 132 4.63 19.06 22.51
C GLU A 132 3.35 18.96 21.68
N LEU A 133 3.27 17.97 20.78
CA LEU A 133 2.05 17.67 20.04
C LEU A 133 0.90 17.29 20.98
N ILE A 134 1.11 16.37 21.92
CA ILE A 134 0.09 15.96 22.89
C ILE A 134 -0.40 17.16 23.71
N ASP A 135 0.51 17.98 24.24
CA ASP A 135 0.18 19.14 25.06
C ASP A 135 -0.67 20.16 24.28
N LYS A 136 -0.33 20.40 23.00
CA LYS A 136 -1.12 21.25 22.11
C LYS A 136 -2.55 20.72 21.93
N LEU A 137 -2.68 19.41 21.71
CA LEU A 137 -3.96 18.76 21.46
C LEU A 137 -4.88 18.70 22.68
N VAL A 138 -4.29 18.63 23.87
CA VAL A 138 -5.03 18.77 25.12
C VAL A 138 -5.51 20.20 25.28
N ALA A 139 -4.67 21.19 24.97
CA ALA A 139 -4.98 22.61 25.10
C ALA A 139 -6.06 23.09 24.11
N ASP A 140 -6.07 22.57 22.88
CA ASP A 140 -7.05 22.93 21.85
C ASP A 140 -8.35 22.10 21.91
N GLY A 141 -8.45 21.13 22.82
CA GLY A 141 -9.62 20.28 22.98
C GLY A 141 -9.83 19.26 21.86
N THR A 142 -8.85 19.06 20.97
CA THR A 142 -8.96 18.05 19.90
C THR A 142 -8.83 16.63 20.46
N LEU A 143 -8.20 16.47 21.63
CA LEU A 143 -7.99 15.20 22.33
C LEU A 143 -9.22 14.73 23.14
N LEU A 144 -10.43 14.92 22.60
CA LEU A 144 -11.69 14.62 23.29
C LEU A 144 -12.30 13.26 22.92
N GLN A 145 -11.75 12.53 21.93
CA GLN A 145 -12.31 11.25 21.48
C GLN A 145 -11.26 10.14 21.51
N GLU A 146 -11.60 9.02 22.16
CA GLU A 146 -10.81 7.78 22.05
C GLU A 146 -10.89 7.25 20.62
N GLY A 147 -9.74 7.03 19.96
CA GLY A 147 -9.73 6.40 18.65
C GLY A 147 -8.47 6.64 17.83
N GLY A 148 -8.56 6.26 16.56
CA GLY A 148 -7.53 6.52 15.56
C GLY A 148 -7.42 7.98 15.19
N GLY A 149 -6.24 8.36 14.71
CA GLY A 149 -6.02 9.64 14.08
C GLY A 149 -4.96 9.55 12.99
N TYR A 150 -5.04 10.50 12.07
CA TYR A 150 -4.01 10.78 11.09
C TYR A 150 -3.13 11.89 11.64
N LEU A 151 -1.97 11.50 12.17
CA LEU A 151 -1.11 12.33 13.01
C LEU A 151 0.23 12.61 12.35
N ASN A 152 0.71 13.84 12.52
CA ASN A 152 2.06 14.28 12.18
C ASN A 152 2.52 15.27 13.27
N TYR A 153 3.84 15.45 13.46
CA TYR A 153 4.38 16.39 14.47
C TYR A 153 3.85 17.82 14.34
N LYS A 154 3.41 18.25 13.14
CA LYS A 154 2.90 19.61 12.88
C LYS A 154 1.39 19.74 12.88
N LYS A 155 0.66 18.67 12.56
CA LYS A 155 -0.78 18.72 12.30
C LYS A 155 -1.46 17.38 12.57
N ILE A 156 -2.71 17.45 12.98
CA ILE A 156 -3.67 16.35 12.86
C ILE A 156 -4.55 16.65 11.66
N GLU A 157 -4.71 15.68 10.77
CA GLU A 157 -5.67 15.80 9.67
C GLU A 157 -7.07 15.35 10.11
N GLN A 158 -7.16 14.28 10.90
CA GLN A 158 -8.42 13.70 11.32
C GLN A 158 -8.26 12.90 12.62
N THR A 159 -9.27 12.95 13.49
CA THR A 159 -9.42 12.07 14.67
C THR A 159 -10.67 11.21 14.51
N GLY A 160 -10.78 10.14 15.32
CA GLY A 160 -11.90 9.20 15.24
C GLY A 160 -11.89 8.37 13.95
N THR A 161 -10.73 8.14 13.34
CA THR A 161 -10.67 7.42 12.06
C THR A 161 -10.97 5.93 12.25
N GLU A 162 -11.96 5.44 11.52
CA GLU A 162 -12.32 4.02 11.48
C GLU A 162 -11.43 3.22 10.54
N ILE A 163 -10.75 3.90 9.60
CA ILE A 163 -9.88 3.30 8.60
C ILE A 163 -8.46 3.83 8.80
N ALA A 164 -7.47 2.94 8.86
CA ALA A 164 -6.06 3.30 8.90
C ALA A 164 -5.54 3.71 7.50
N LYS A 165 -4.58 4.62 7.40
CA LYS A 165 -3.71 4.74 6.22
C LYS A 165 -2.82 3.50 6.07
N THR A 166 -2.16 3.37 4.93
CA THR A 166 -1.11 2.35 4.78
C THR A 166 0.08 2.68 5.68
N LEU A 167 0.56 1.71 6.48
CA LEU A 167 1.80 1.86 7.24
C LEU A 167 2.99 1.93 6.30
N CYS A 168 3.82 2.96 6.47
CA CYS A 168 5.04 3.14 5.69
C CYS A 168 6.24 2.58 6.48
N ALA A 169 7.24 2.08 5.75
CA ALA A 169 8.47 1.54 6.35
C ALA A 169 9.27 2.57 7.16
N ARG A 170 8.90 3.85 7.16
CA ARG A 170 9.53 4.91 7.97
C ARG A 170 8.80 5.18 9.28
N ASP A 171 7.60 4.64 9.47
CA ASP A 171 6.73 4.96 10.60
C ASP A 171 7.33 4.49 11.93
N TYR A 172 8.18 3.45 11.91
CA TYR A 172 8.94 3.01 13.09
C TYR A 172 9.94 4.05 13.62
N LYS A 173 10.31 5.06 12.81
CA LYS A 173 11.21 6.14 13.21
C LYS A 173 10.49 7.28 13.95
N GLY A 174 9.18 7.14 14.17
CA GLY A 174 8.32 8.13 14.82
C GLY A 174 7.61 9.05 13.82
N TYR A 175 6.90 10.06 14.34
CA TYR A 175 6.11 10.98 13.52
C TYR A 175 6.94 11.59 12.38
N GLY A 176 6.45 11.44 11.16
CA GLY A 176 7.07 12.02 9.97
C GLY A 176 7.19 13.53 10.09
N THR A 177 8.27 14.11 9.56
CA THR A 177 8.46 15.57 9.54
C THR A 177 7.95 16.26 8.27
N GLY A 178 7.30 15.50 7.39
CA GLY A 178 6.84 15.94 6.08
C GLY A 178 5.41 16.45 6.08
N TRP A 179 4.80 16.45 4.89
CA TRP A 179 3.41 16.84 4.68
C TRP A 179 2.42 15.75 5.07
N ASP A 180 2.85 14.48 5.00
CA ASP A 180 1.99 13.33 5.23
C ASP A 180 1.84 12.99 6.71
N THR A 181 0.60 12.71 7.10
CA THR A 181 0.26 12.15 8.40
C THR A 181 0.38 10.62 8.39
N MET A 182 0.82 10.08 9.51
CA MET A 182 0.91 8.65 9.79
C MET A 182 -0.33 8.19 10.56
N ASN A 183 -0.54 6.89 10.64
CA ASN A 183 -1.48 6.33 11.59
C ASN A 183 -0.97 6.55 13.02
N GLY A 184 -1.86 6.97 13.90
CA GLY A 184 -1.62 6.90 15.33
C GLY A 184 -2.90 6.71 16.10
N VAL A 185 -2.78 6.23 17.32
CA VAL A 185 -3.90 6.11 18.26
C VAL A 185 -3.67 7.14 19.35
N LEU A 186 -4.67 7.99 19.58
CA LEU A 186 -4.68 8.92 20.70
C LEU A 186 -5.57 8.31 21.78
N GLN A 187 -4.94 7.89 22.88
CA GLN A 187 -5.66 7.41 24.05
C GLN A 187 -5.15 8.14 25.28
N LYS A 188 -6.07 8.67 26.07
CA LYS A 188 -5.75 9.15 27.41
C LYS A 188 -5.48 7.94 28.29
N LYS A 189 -4.26 7.80 28.83
CA LYS A 189 -3.95 6.74 29.79
C LYS A 189 -4.96 6.82 30.93
N LYS A 190 -5.78 5.77 31.09
CA LYS A 190 -6.67 5.65 32.24
C LYS A 190 -5.76 5.61 33.47
N THR A 191 -5.81 6.68 34.26
CA THR A 191 -5.15 6.72 35.57
C THR A 191 -6.14 6.07 36.52
N ASN A 192 -5.76 4.91 37.08
CA ASN A 192 -6.49 4.30 38.19
C ASN A 192 -6.47 5.23 39.41
#